data_AF-A0A6V7M7K5-F1
#
_entry.id   AF-A0A6V7M7K5-F1
#
_cell.length_a   1.000
_cell.length_b   1.000
_cell.length_c   1.000
_cell.angle_alpha   90.00
_cell.angle_beta   90.00
_cell.angle_gamma   90.00
#
_symmetry.space_group_name_H-M   'P 1'
#
loop_
_entity.id
_entity.type
_entity.pdbx_description
1 polymer ?
#
loop_
_entity_poly.entity_id
_entity_poly.type
_entity_poly.pdbx_seq_one_letter_code
_entity_poly.pdbx_strand_id
1 'polypeptide(L)'
;SIGDARKALFINIPLTLSLTMTVSFSGLVLYTYYQNCDPVLAGKIKSYDMIMPYFAKERMTRVPSLTGIFVSGVFSASLSTVSAVLNSLAAIALSDYVKPIYRKFGKELPDNRAAFYGKTMALSIGFLCLAIAFLSSTLGTLIQAATAIHGAIGGPILGLFTLGMFFESANEMGVIIGTTFSLIFNMWVAFSPKPAPIKLPMSVEGCTNATFLMQTTPAPV
;
A
#
# COMPACT_ATOMS: atom_id res chain seq x y z
N SER A 1 -22.04 13.83 -14.77
CA SER A 1 -21.84 14.09 -16.20
C SER A 1 -20.40 13.74 -16.60
N ILE A 2 -20.12 13.48 -17.90
CA ILE A 2 -18.74 13.31 -18.40
C ILE A 2 -17.88 14.54 -18.05
N GLY A 3 -18.48 15.74 -18.03
CA GLY A 3 -17.82 16.97 -17.60
C GLY A 3 -17.37 16.92 -16.13
N ASP A 4 -18.16 16.34 -15.23
CA ASP A 4 -17.81 16.23 -13.81
C ASP A 4 -16.70 15.21 -13.59
N ALA A 5 -16.74 14.08 -14.30
CA ALA A 5 -15.68 13.08 -14.26
C ALA A 5 -14.34 13.65 -14.76
N ARG A 6 -14.37 14.43 -15.85
CA ARG A 6 -13.19 15.12 -16.37
C ARG A 6 -12.64 16.14 -15.37
N LYS A 7 -13.51 16.93 -14.73
CA LYS A 7 -13.12 17.87 -13.68
C LYS A 7 -12.48 17.15 -12.48
N ALA A 8 -13.09 16.06 -12.01
CA ALA A 8 -12.56 15.26 -10.92
C ALA A 8 -11.15 14.74 -11.23
N LEU A 9 -10.92 14.26 -12.46
CA LEU A 9 -9.61 13.81 -12.92
C LEU A 9 -8.58 14.97 -12.93
N PHE A 10 -8.93 16.11 -13.52
CA PHE A 10 -8.03 17.27 -13.58
C PHE A 10 -7.70 17.87 -12.20
N ILE A 11 -8.58 17.72 -11.22
CA ILE A 11 -8.31 18.13 -9.83
C ILE A 11 -7.44 17.09 -9.10
N ASN A 12 -7.67 15.80 -9.36
CA ASN A 12 -6.95 14.72 -8.69
C ASN A 12 -5.45 14.66 -9.07
N ILE A 13 -5.11 14.90 -10.34
CA ILE A 13 -3.74 14.84 -10.85
C ILE A 13 -2.78 15.80 -10.09
N PRO A 14 -3.01 17.13 -10.03
CA PRO A 14 -2.10 18.05 -9.34
C PRO A 14 -2.07 17.81 -7.83
N LEU A 15 -3.20 17.40 -7.24
CA LEU A 15 -3.27 17.06 -5.82
C LEU A 15 -2.36 15.86 -5.49
N THR A 16 -2.45 14.79 -6.28
CA THR A 16 -1.63 13.58 -6.10
C THR A 16 -0.14 13.89 -6.31
N LEU A 17 0.19 14.71 -7.31
CA LEU A 17 1.57 15.14 -7.57
C LEU A 17 2.13 15.95 -6.38
N SER A 18 1.36 16.92 -5.89
CA SER A 18 1.75 17.77 -4.75
C SER A 18 1.98 16.96 -3.46
N LEU A 19 1.09 16.01 -3.17
CA LEU A 19 1.23 15.12 -2.01
C LEU A 19 2.49 14.24 -2.12
N THR A 20 2.75 13.67 -3.30
CA THR A 20 3.92 12.82 -3.54
C THR A 20 5.24 13.58 -3.37
N MET A 21 5.29 14.83 -3.83
CA MET A 21 6.46 15.69 -3.64
C MET A 21 6.71 15.99 -2.16
N THR A 22 5.65 16.28 -1.41
CA THR A 22 5.74 16.58 0.03
C THR A 22 6.24 15.36 0.82
N VAL A 23 5.74 14.17 0.51
CA VAL A 23 6.17 12.92 1.15
C VAL A 23 7.64 12.62 0.84
N SER A 24 8.02 12.76 -0.43
CA SER A 24 9.42 12.55 -0.86
C SER A 24 10.37 13.51 -0.15
N PHE A 25 10.04 14.80 -0.14
CA PHE A 25 10.85 15.82 0.54
C PHE A 25 10.96 15.56 2.05
N SER A 26 9.86 15.16 2.69
CA SER A 26 9.88 14.79 4.11
C SER A 26 10.82 13.61 4.38
N GLY A 27 10.86 12.62 3.48
CA GLY A 27 11.82 11.51 3.55
C GLY A 27 13.29 11.98 3.47
N LEU A 28 13.61 12.92 2.58
CA LEU A 28 14.95 13.50 2.50
C LEU A 28 15.34 14.26 3.77
N VAL A 29 14.41 15.04 4.34
CA VAL A 29 14.65 15.78 5.60
C VAL A 29 14.93 14.81 6.76
N LEU A 30 14.17 13.71 6.84
CA LEU A 30 14.43 12.67 7.86
C LEU A 30 15.80 12.02 7.67
N TYR A 31 16.21 11.76 6.43
CA TYR A 31 17.53 11.22 6.14
C TYR A 31 18.65 12.15 6.61
N THR A 32 18.64 13.43 6.22
CA THR A 32 19.70 14.37 6.61
C THR A 32 19.73 14.64 8.11
N TYR A 33 18.60 14.48 8.78
CA TYR A 33 18.50 14.61 10.23
C TYR A 33 19.08 13.39 10.98
N TYR A 34 18.72 12.17 10.55
CA TYR A 34 19.17 10.92 11.21
C TYR A 34 20.48 10.35 10.66
N GLN A 35 21.11 10.97 9.65
CA GLN A 35 22.36 10.48 9.04
C GLN A 35 23.50 10.23 10.03
N ASN A 36 23.58 11.00 11.13
CA ASN A 36 24.64 10.90 12.14
C ASN A 36 24.26 10.03 13.34
N CYS A 37 22.97 9.75 13.53
CA CYS A 37 22.48 8.91 14.61
C CYS A 37 21.20 8.21 14.15
N ASP A 38 21.36 7.06 13.50
CA ASP A 38 20.25 6.27 13.02
C ASP A 38 19.50 5.59 14.19
N PRO A 39 18.21 5.90 14.41
CA PRO A 39 17.41 5.33 15.49
C PRO A 39 17.10 3.84 15.30
N VAL A 40 17.15 3.31 14.07
CA VAL A 40 17.01 1.87 13.79
C VAL A 40 18.26 1.12 14.22
N LEU A 41 19.44 1.59 13.79
CA LEU A 41 20.72 0.97 14.16
C LEU A 41 21.02 1.10 15.65
N ALA A 42 20.59 2.20 16.29
CA ALA A 42 20.70 2.40 17.73
C ALA A 42 19.68 1.58 18.54
N GLY A 43 18.83 0.76 17.91
CA GLY A 43 17.85 -0.10 18.58
C GLY A 43 16.66 0.63 19.20
N LYS A 44 16.45 1.91 18.89
CA LYS A 44 15.31 2.71 19.40
C LYS A 44 14.00 2.37 18.69
N ILE A 45 14.07 1.93 17.43
CA ILE A 45 12.92 1.50 16.61
C ILE A 45 13.23 0.19 15.88
N LYS A 46 12.19 -0.61 15.63
CA LYS A 46 12.33 -1.95 15.00
C LYS A 46 12.39 -1.94 13.47
N SER A 47 11.76 -0.94 12.83
CA SER A 47 11.67 -0.83 11.37
C SER A 47 11.75 0.63 10.95
N TYR A 48 12.29 0.88 9.75
CA TYR A 48 12.26 2.18 9.09
C TYR A 48 10.83 2.66 8.80
N ASP A 49 9.84 1.77 8.73
CA ASP A 49 8.43 2.16 8.52
C ASP A 49 7.87 3.02 9.67
N MET A 50 8.50 2.95 10.86
CA MET A 50 8.07 3.70 12.05
C MET A 50 8.87 5.00 12.26
N ILE A 51 9.77 5.35 11.34
CA ILE A 51 10.68 6.50 11.51
C ILE A 51 9.94 7.84 11.56
N MET A 52 8.89 8.00 10.76
CA MET A 52 8.11 9.25 10.70
C MET A 52 7.29 9.49 11.97
N PRO A 53 6.50 8.52 12.49
CA PRO A 53 5.87 8.64 13.81
C PRO A 53 6.88 8.85 14.94
N TYR A 54 8.05 8.20 14.88
CA TYR A 54 9.11 8.37 15.88
C TYR A 54 9.66 9.80 15.88
N PHE A 55 9.94 10.37 14.70
CA PHE A 55 10.37 11.77 14.56
C PHE A 55 9.33 12.75 15.11
N ALA A 56 8.04 12.55 14.79
CA ALA A 56 6.96 13.39 15.31
C ALA A 56 6.88 13.33 16.84
N LYS A 57 7.03 12.14 17.44
CA LYS A 57 7.06 11.96 18.89
C LYS A 57 8.25 12.66 19.55
N GLU A 58 9.45 12.56 18.96
CA GLU A 58 10.68 13.12 19.52
C GLU A 58 10.75 14.65 19.41
N ARG A 59 10.24 15.21 18.31
CA ARG A 59 10.41 16.64 17.99
C ARG A 59 9.23 17.52 18.33
N MET A 60 8.02 16.98 18.37
CA MET A 60 6.82 17.75 18.71
C MET A 60 6.52 17.75 20.23
N THR A 61 7.46 17.33 21.07
CA THR A 61 7.31 17.22 22.54
C THR A 61 6.96 18.54 23.22
N ARG A 62 7.32 19.69 22.62
CA ARG A 62 6.96 21.02 23.14
C ARG A 62 5.47 21.32 23.08
N VAL A 63 4.74 20.70 22.14
CA VAL A 63 3.30 20.87 21.96
C VAL A 63 2.67 19.50 21.70
N PRO A 64 2.31 18.74 22.74
CA PRO A 64 1.82 17.36 22.60
C PRO A 64 0.56 17.25 21.71
N SER A 65 -0.24 18.32 21.62
CA SER A 65 -1.40 18.40 20.71
C SER A 65 -1.02 18.22 19.23
N LEU A 66 0.18 18.66 18.81
CA LEU A 66 0.63 18.51 17.43
C LEU A 66 0.90 17.04 17.07
N THR A 67 1.50 16.28 17.99
CA THR A 67 1.67 14.83 17.82
C THR A 67 0.31 14.13 17.71
N GLY A 68 -0.67 14.54 18.53
CA GLY A 68 -2.04 14.02 18.46
C GLY A 68 -2.73 14.30 17.12
N ILE A 69 -2.64 15.53 16.62
CA ILE A 69 -3.18 15.92 15.31
C ILE A 69 -2.50 15.11 14.20
N PHE A 70 -1.17 15.00 14.22
CA PHE A 70 -0.42 14.21 13.25
C PHE A 70 -0.89 12.75 13.19
N VAL A 71 -0.93 12.09 14.36
CA VAL A 71 -1.36 10.68 14.46
C VAL A 71 -2.81 10.52 14.00
N SER A 72 -3.72 11.43 14.41
CA SER A 72 -5.12 11.41 13.98
C SER A 72 -5.28 11.57 12.46
N GLY A 73 -4.46 12.44 11.83
CA GLY A 73 -4.47 12.65 10.40
C GLY A 73 -4.02 11.42 9.62
N VAL A 74 -2.95 10.75 10.09
CA VAL A 74 -2.48 9.49 9.51
C VAL A 74 -3.56 8.41 9.59
N PHE A 75 -4.17 8.22 10.77
CA PHE A 75 -5.25 7.25 10.92
C PHE A 75 -6.46 7.58 10.04
N SER A 76 -6.86 8.85 9.95
CA SER A 76 -7.96 9.28 9.09
C SER A 76 -7.67 9.02 7.61
N ALA A 77 -6.44 9.31 7.15
CA ALA A 77 -6.04 9.04 5.77
C ALA A 77 -6.04 7.53 5.47
N SER A 78 -5.47 6.71 6.36
CA SER A 78 -5.46 5.25 6.23
C SER A 78 -6.88 4.67 6.22
N LEU A 79 -7.77 5.10 7.13
CA LEU A 79 -9.15 4.63 7.17
C LEU A 79 -9.93 5.01 5.91
N SER A 80 -9.70 6.20 5.36
CA SER A 80 -10.33 6.63 4.11
C SER A 80 -9.97 5.70 2.95
N THR A 81 -8.68 5.37 2.79
CA THR A 81 -8.23 4.42 1.76
C THR A 81 -8.77 3.02 2.00
N VAL A 82 -8.69 2.50 3.22
CA VAL A 82 -9.21 1.16 3.56
C VAL A 82 -10.71 1.07 3.29
N SER A 83 -11.48 2.09 3.70
CA SER A 83 -12.92 2.14 3.43
C SER A 83 -13.23 2.13 1.94
N ALA A 84 -12.50 2.88 1.12
CA ALA A 84 -12.67 2.89 -0.32
C ALA A 84 -12.36 1.52 -0.95
N VAL A 85 -11.29 0.85 -0.51
CA VAL A 85 -10.91 -0.49 -0.97
C VAL A 85 -11.95 -1.53 -0.58
N LEU A 86 -12.37 -1.57 0.69
CA LEU A 86 -13.37 -2.54 1.17
C LEU A 86 -14.72 -2.36 0.45
N ASN A 87 -15.16 -1.12 0.28
CA ASN A 87 -16.41 -0.83 -0.43
C ASN A 87 -16.34 -1.24 -1.90
N SER A 88 -15.23 -0.93 -2.58
CA SER A 88 -15.04 -1.30 -4.00
C SER A 88 -14.96 -2.82 -4.16
N LEU A 89 -14.23 -3.52 -3.29
CA LEU A 89 -14.08 -4.96 -3.38
C LEU A 89 -15.40 -5.70 -3.04
N ALA A 90 -16.19 -5.19 -2.10
CA ALA A 90 -17.52 -5.70 -1.83
C ALA A 90 -18.47 -5.48 -3.03
N ALA A 91 -18.38 -4.32 -3.70
CA ALA A 91 -19.17 -4.03 -4.90
C ALA A 91 -18.79 -4.93 -6.09
N ILE A 92 -17.49 -5.18 -6.28
CA ILE A 92 -16.96 -6.14 -7.27
C ILE A 92 -17.43 -7.55 -6.93
N ALA A 93 -17.27 -8.00 -5.69
CA ALA A 93 -17.71 -9.33 -5.27
C ALA A 93 -19.21 -9.56 -5.51
N LEU A 94 -20.04 -8.55 -5.21
CA LEU A 94 -21.48 -8.59 -5.45
C LEU A 94 -21.79 -8.64 -6.96
N SER A 95 -21.12 -7.82 -7.76
CA SER A 95 -21.44 -7.66 -9.18
C SER A 95 -20.90 -8.78 -10.05
N ASP A 96 -19.74 -9.33 -9.72
CA ASP A 96 -19.04 -10.33 -10.55
C ASP A 96 -19.34 -11.77 -10.12
N TYR A 97 -19.72 -12.01 -8.85
CA TYR A 97 -20.05 -13.35 -8.36
C TYR A 97 -21.51 -13.50 -7.99
N VAL A 98 -22.05 -12.65 -7.11
CA VAL A 98 -23.40 -12.85 -6.55
C VAL A 98 -24.50 -12.64 -7.60
N LYS A 99 -24.45 -11.52 -8.36
CA LYS A 99 -25.47 -11.22 -9.39
C LYS A 99 -25.50 -12.26 -10.52
N PRO A 100 -24.37 -12.72 -11.10
CA PRO A 100 -24.39 -13.75 -12.14
C PRO A 100 -24.93 -15.09 -11.65
N ILE A 101 -24.64 -15.49 -10.42
CA ILE A 101 -25.20 -16.71 -9.82
C ILE A 101 -26.72 -16.61 -9.72
N TYR A 102 -27.26 -15.51 -9.19
CA TYR A 102 -28.71 -15.29 -9.10
C TYR A 102 -29.38 -15.30 -10.48
N ARG A 103 -28.75 -14.66 -11.47
CA ARG A 103 -29.21 -14.68 -12.86
C ARG A 103 -29.23 -16.09 -13.45
N LYS A 104 -28.24 -16.93 -13.11
CA LYS A 104 -28.21 -18.35 -13.51
C LYS A 104 -29.36 -19.17 -12.90
N PHE A 105 -29.81 -18.80 -11.71
CA PHE A 105 -31.01 -19.38 -11.07
C PHE A 105 -32.33 -18.70 -11.49
N GLY A 106 -32.30 -17.82 -12.49
CA GLY A 106 -33.48 -17.14 -13.03
C GLY A 106 -34.11 -16.12 -12.08
N LYS A 107 -33.37 -15.61 -11.10
CA LYS A 107 -33.86 -14.64 -10.11
C LYS A 107 -33.05 -13.35 -10.19
N GLU A 108 -33.71 -12.20 -10.11
CA GLU A 108 -33.04 -10.94 -9.87
C GLU A 108 -32.79 -10.75 -8.37
N LEU A 109 -31.63 -10.20 -8.03
CA LEU A 109 -31.25 -9.98 -6.64
C LEU A 109 -31.99 -8.74 -6.12
N PRO A 110 -32.89 -8.87 -5.13
CA PRO A 110 -33.60 -7.70 -4.61
C PRO A 110 -32.64 -6.77 -3.85
N ASP A 111 -32.82 -5.45 -4.01
CA ASP A 111 -31.91 -4.41 -3.49
C ASP A 111 -31.62 -4.54 -1.99
N ASN A 112 -32.62 -4.90 -1.18
CA ASN A 112 -32.46 -5.05 0.26
C ASN A 112 -31.52 -6.23 0.61
N ARG A 113 -31.57 -7.32 -0.17
CA ARG A 113 -30.63 -8.45 -0.02
C ARG A 113 -29.27 -8.12 -0.61
N ALA A 114 -29.22 -7.37 -1.71
CA ALA A 114 -27.96 -6.90 -2.29
C ALA A 114 -27.15 -6.04 -1.30
N ALA A 115 -27.82 -5.13 -0.60
CA ALA A 115 -27.20 -4.31 0.45
C ALA A 115 -26.71 -5.16 1.64
N PHE A 116 -27.51 -6.14 2.07
CA PHE A 116 -27.10 -7.07 3.12
C PHE A 116 -25.86 -7.88 2.71
N TYR A 117 -25.88 -8.49 1.51
CA TYR A 117 -24.74 -9.25 1.00
C TYR A 117 -23.49 -8.38 0.84
N GLY A 118 -23.63 -7.17 0.29
CA GLY A 118 -22.53 -6.21 0.18
C GLY A 118 -21.89 -5.89 1.54
N LYS A 119 -22.70 -5.63 2.57
CA LYS A 119 -22.21 -5.40 3.94
C LYS A 119 -21.50 -6.63 4.51
N THR A 120 -22.05 -7.82 4.32
CA THR A 120 -21.43 -9.07 4.81
C THR A 120 -20.10 -9.37 4.10
N MET A 121 -19.99 -9.09 2.80
CA MET A 121 -18.75 -9.24 2.04
C MET A 121 -17.71 -8.21 2.46
N ALA A 122 -18.10 -6.95 2.68
CA ALA A 122 -17.19 -5.93 3.19
C ALA A 122 -16.61 -6.33 4.57
N LEU A 123 -17.44 -6.89 5.45
CA LEU A 123 -17.00 -7.41 6.75
C LEU A 123 -16.03 -8.59 6.61
N SER A 124 -16.33 -9.58 5.76
CA SER A 124 -15.45 -10.74 5.58
C SER A 124 -14.09 -10.36 4.98
N ILE A 125 -14.08 -9.46 4.00
CA ILE A 125 -12.85 -8.89 3.44
C ILE A 125 -12.08 -8.12 4.53
N GLY A 126 -12.77 -7.37 5.38
CA GLY A 126 -12.16 -6.67 6.51
C GLY A 126 -11.43 -7.61 7.46
N PHE A 127 -12.05 -8.75 7.83
CA PHE A 127 -11.40 -9.78 8.65
C PHE A 127 -10.19 -10.40 7.93
N LEU A 128 -10.27 -10.64 6.63
CA LEU A 128 -9.14 -11.13 5.84
C LEU A 128 -7.98 -10.12 5.83
N CYS A 129 -8.27 -8.84 5.65
CA CYS A 129 -7.27 -7.77 5.72
C CYS A 129 -6.58 -7.72 7.10
N LEU A 130 -7.35 -7.89 8.19
CA LEU A 130 -6.78 -7.96 9.54
C LEU A 130 -5.86 -9.17 9.71
N ALA A 131 -6.25 -10.35 9.20
CA ALA A 131 -5.40 -11.55 9.25
C ALA A 131 -4.07 -11.35 8.50
N ILE A 132 -4.11 -10.75 7.31
CA ILE A 132 -2.91 -10.43 6.52
C ILE A 132 -2.05 -9.38 7.25
N ALA A 133 -2.66 -8.42 7.93
CA ALA A 133 -1.93 -7.41 8.70
C ALA A 133 -1.08 -8.04 9.82
N PHE A 134 -1.60 -9.05 10.53
CA PHE A 134 -0.79 -9.78 11.53
C PHE A 134 0.39 -10.53 10.89
N LEU A 135 0.18 -11.11 9.71
CA LEU A 135 1.22 -11.80 8.96
C LEU A 135 2.26 -10.82 8.37
N SER A 136 1.92 -9.54 8.20
CA SER A 136 2.86 -8.54 7.67
C SER A 136 4.07 -8.29 8.57
N SER A 137 3.98 -8.65 9.85
CA SER A 137 5.09 -8.55 10.81
C SER A 137 6.28 -9.46 10.49
N THR A 138 6.09 -10.48 9.66
CA THR A 138 7.16 -11.38 9.19
C THR A 138 7.75 -10.97 7.84
N LEU A 139 7.17 -9.95 7.19
CA LEU A 139 7.71 -9.39 5.95
C LEU A 139 8.82 -8.40 6.30
N GLY A 140 9.82 -8.27 5.41
CA GLY A 140 10.89 -7.27 5.54
C GLY A 140 10.37 -5.84 5.38
N THR A 141 10.89 -5.06 4.43
CA THR A 141 10.37 -3.71 4.18
C THR A 141 8.96 -3.78 3.58
N LEU A 142 7.93 -3.38 4.34
CA LEU A 142 6.53 -3.47 3.90
C LEU A 142 6.27 -2.67 2.61
N ILE A 143 6.84 -1.47 2.50
CA ILE A 143 6.69 -0.61 1.32
C ILE A 143 7.21 -1.29 0.04
N GLN A 144 8.33 -2.03 0.15
CA GLN A 144 8.91 -2.73 -0.99
C GLN A 144 8.02 -3.90 -1.43
N ALA A 145 7.49 -4.67 -0.47
CA ALA A 145 6.56 -5.76 -0.75
C ALA A 145 5.26 -5.25 -1.41
N ALA A 146 4.66 -4.20 -0.85
CA ALA A 146 3.44 -3.59 -1.39
C ALA A 146 3.64 -3.05 -2.81
N THR A 147 4.74 -2.34 -3.06
CA THR A 147 5.06 -1.80 -4.40
C THR A 147 5.31 -2.91 -5.41
N ALA A 148 6.00 -3.99 -5.00
CA ALA A 148 6.24 -5.15 -5.87
C ALA A 148 4.94 -5.84 -6.29
N ILE A 149 4.03 -6.08 -5.35
CA ILE A 149 2.71 -6.68 -5.64
C ILE A 149 1.88 -5.76 -6.54
N HIS A 150 1.85 -4.46 -6.23
CA HIS A 150 1.12 -3.48 -7.03
C HIS A 150 1.63 -3.41 -8.46
N GLY A 151 2.95 -3.39 -8.67
CA GLY A 151 3.54 -3.43 -10.01
C GLY A 151 3.25 -4.75 -10.74
N ALA A 152 3.35 -5.89 -10.04
CA ALA A 152 3.17 -7.20 -10.64
C ALA A 152 1.75 -7.44 -11.16
N ILE A 153 0.74 -6.92 -10.45
CA ILE A 153 -0.68 -7.01 -10.84
C ILE A 153 -1.08 -5.85 -11.76
N GLY A 154 -0.62 -4.63 -11.47
CA GLY A 154 -0.99 -3.43 -12.20
C GLY A 154 -0.48 -3.41 -13.64
N GLY A 155 0.72 -3.92 -13.89
CA GLY A 155 1.30 -3.99 -15.24
C GLY A 155 0.44 -4.77 -16.24
N PRO A 156 0.10 -6.05 -15.98
CA PRO A 156 -0.79 -6.85 -16.82
C PRO A 156 -2.17 -6.20 -17.05
N ILE A 157 -2.78 -5.65 -16.01
CA ILE A 157 -4.10 -4.99 -16.11
C ILE A 157 -4.02 -3.75 -17.00
N LEU A 158 -2.99 -2.92 -16.83
CA LEU A 158 -2.76 -1.76 -17.68
C LEU A 158 -2.55 -2.18 -19.14
N GLY A 159 -1.77 -3.23 -19.38
CA GLY A 159 -1.54 -3.79 -20.71
C GLY A 159 -2.82 -4.31 -21.36
N LEU A 160 -3.64 -5.03 -20.60
CA LEU A 160 -4.96 -5.52 -21.01
C LEU A 160 -5.88 -4.38 -21.48
N PHE A 161 -6.06 -3.35 -20.64
CA PHE A 161 -6.92 -2.22 -20.99
C PHE A 161 -6.37 -1.41 -22.16
N THR A 162 -5.06 -1.21 -22.23
CA THR A 162 -4.41 -0.50 -23.33
C THR A 162 -4.61 -1.26 -24.65
N LEU A 163 -4.40 -2.58 -24.66
CA LEU A 163 -4.62 -3.41 -25.84
C LEU A 163 -6.08 -3.29 -26.33
N GLY A 164 -7.05 -3.40 -25.41
CA GLY A 164 -8.47 -3.28 -25.76
C GLY A 164 -8.91 -1.89 -26.22
N MET A 165 -8.21 -0.82 -25.83
CA MET A 165 -8.52 0.55 -26.29
C MET A 165 -7.92 0.89 -27.65
N PHE A 166 -6.73 0.37 -27.98
CA PHE A 166 -5.98 0.79 -29.17
C PHE A 166 -6.00 -0.24 -30.32
N PHE A 167 -6.35 -1.50 -30.07
CA PHE A 167 -6.29 -2.56 -31.07
C PHE A 167 -7.63 -3.29 -31.21
N GLU A 168 -8.33 -3.04 -32.32
CA GLU A 168 -9.60 -3.72 -32.64
C GLU A 168 -9.42 -5.20 -33.02
N SER A 169 -8.20 -5.61 -33.40
CA SER A 169 -7.89 -7.00 -33.77
C SER A 169 -7.57 -7.91 -32.56
N ALA A 170 -7.72 -7.42 -31.34
CA ALA A 170 -7.46 -8.20 -30.13
C ALA A 170 -8.52 -9.31 -29.96
N ASN A 171 -8.06 -10.55 -29.76
CA ASN A 171 -8.93 -11.71 -29.55
C ASN A 171 -9.05 -12.07 -28.06
N GLU A 172 -10.19 -12.64 -27.66
CA GLU A 172 -10.48 -12.99 -26.26
C GLU A 172 -9.47 -14.02 -25.71
N MET A 173 -9.18 -15.06 -26.47
CA MET A 173 -8.27 -16.13 -26.03
C MET A 173 -6.83 -15.65 -25.82
N GLY A 174 -6.30 -14.82 -26.72
CA GLY A 174 -4.97 -14.25 -26.62
C GLY A 174 -4.86 -13.24 -25.49
N VAL A 175 -5.93 -12.50 -25.23
CA VAL A 175 -6.04 -11.63 -24.06
C VAL A 175 -5.98 -12.43 -22.76
N ILE A 176 -6.74 -13.52 -22.63
CA ILE A 176 -6.75 -14.39 -21.44
C ILE A 176 -5.36 -15.01 -21.24
N ILE A 177 -4.77 -15.60 -22.28
CA ILE A 177 -3.46 -16.26 -22.21
C ILE A 177 -2.36 -15.23 -21.90
N GLY A 178 -2.35 -14.10 -22.59
CA GLY A 178 -1.34 -13.05 -22.39
C GLY A 178 -1.39 -12.40 -21.01
N THR A 179 -2.60 -12.12 -20.50
CA THR A 179 -2.79 -11.57 -19.15
C THR A 179 -2.38 -12.59 -18.09
N THR A 180 -2.74 -13.85 -18.26
CA THR A 180 -2.37 -14.93 -17.31
C THR A 180 -0.86 -15.15 -17.29
N PHE A 181 -0.23 -15.26 -18.46
CA PHE A 181 1.22 -15.45 -18.57
C PHE A 181 1.99 -14.26 -17.98
N SER A 182 1.59 -13.03 -18.31
CA SER A 182 2.24 -11.83 -17.77
C SER A 182 2.07 -11.71 -16.24
N LEU A 183 0.93 -12.10 -15.69
CA LEU A 183 0.72 -12.12 -14.24
C LEU A 183 1.65 -13.12 -13.54
N ILE A 184 1.76 -14.35 -14.07
CA ILE A 184 2.65 -15.38 -13.53
C ILE A 184 4.10 -14.94 -13.63
N PHE A 185 4.52 -14.44 -14.79
CA PHE A 185 5.88 -13.97 -15.02
C PHE A 185 6.23 -12.79 -14.10
N ASN A 186 5.35 -11.81 -13.97
CA ASN A 186 5.59 -10.65 -13.11
C ASN A 186 5.61 -11.03 -11.63
N MET A 187 4.77 -11.97 -11.19
CA MET A 187 4.84 -12.47 -9.82
C MET A 187 6.14 -13.24 -9.56
N TRP A 188 6.60 -14.05 -10.51
CA TRP A 188 7.90 -14.71 -10.42
C TRP A 188 9.03 -13.68 -10.24
N VAL A 189 9.06 -12.64 -11.10
CA VAL A 189 10.06 -11.56 -11.02
C VAL A 189 9.93 -10.76 -9.71
N ALA A 190 8.72 -10.51 -9.24
CA ALA A 190 8.47 -9.75 -8.01
C ALA A 190 9.03 -10.45 -6.77
N PHE A 191 8.95 -11.79 -6.69
CA PHE A 191 9.44 -12.58 -5.55
C PHE A 191 10.82 -13.21 -5.76
N SER A 192 11.43 -13.04 -6.94
CA SER A 192 12.79 -13.49 -7.19
C SER A 192 13.80 -12.75 -6.27
N PRO A 193 14.91 -13.39 -5.87
CA PRO A 193 15.94 -12.77 -5.05
C PRO A 193 16.44 -11.48 -5.71
N LYS A 194 16.20 -10.34 -5.05
CA LYS A 194 16.69 -9.05 -5.52
C LYS A 194 18.06 -8.76 -4.89
N PRO A 195 19.00 -8.15 -5.62
CA PRO A 195 20.24 -7.67 -5.03
C PRO A 195 19.90 -6.71 -3.88
N ALA A 196 20.73 -6.73 -2.83
CA ALA A 196 20.53 -5.86 -1.69
C ALA A 196 20.46 -4.40 -2.18
N PRO A 197 19.41 -3.64 -1.78
CA PRO A 197 19.32 -2.24 -2.19
C PRO A 197 20.54 -1.49 -1.66
N ILE A 198 21.10 -0.60 -2.50
CA ILE A 198 22.17 0.29 -2.08
C ILE A 198 21.59 1.20 -0.99
N LYS A 199 21.99 0.95 0.25
CA LYS A 199 21.60 1.78 1.39
C LYS A 199 22.44 3.05 1.35
N LEU A 200 21.79 4.19 1.61
CA LEU A 200 22.53 5.43 1.80
C LEU A 200 23.43 5.31 3.06
N PRO A 201 24.59 5.98 3.09
CA PRO A 201 25.48 5.92 4.24
C PRO A 201 24.78 6.48 5.48
N MET A 202 24.78 5.70 6.56
CA MET A 202 24.22 6.09 7.85
C MET A 202 25.28 5.83 8.92
N SER A 203 25.45 6.79 9.82
CA SER A 203 26.41 6.74 10.93
C SER A 203 25.67 6.68 12.28
N VAL A 204 26.35 6.07 13.26
CA VAL A 204 25.91 5.98 14.66
C VAL A 204 26.82 6.79 15.59
N GLU A 205 27.83 7.47 15.05
CA GLU A 205 28.85 8.18 15.82
C GLU A 205 28.29 9.36 16.63
N GLY A 206 27.17 9.93 16.19
CA GLY A 206 26.47 11.02 16.88
C GLY A 206 25.46 10.56 17.95
N CYS A 207 25.28 9.25 18.17
CA CYS A 207 24.33 8.76 19.15
C CYS A 207 24.90 8.79 20.59
N THR A 208 24.35 9.64 21.45
CA THR A 208 24.56 9.53 22.90
C THR A 208 23.97 8.21 23.41
N ASN A 209 24.83 7.36 24.01
CA ASN A 209 24.56 6.03 24.58
C ASN A 209 24.46 4.82 23.62
N ALA A 210 25.14 4.81 22.47
CA ALA A 210 25.26 3.59 21.65
C ALA A 210 26.22 2.52 22.25
N THR A 211 27.13 2.92 23.14
CA THR A 211 28.16 2.03 23.71
C THR A 211 27.60 0.96 24.65
N PHE A 212 26.38 1.11 25.18
CA PHE A 212 25.81 0.16 26.15
C PHE A 212 25.01 -0.99 25.51
N LEU A 213 24.66 -0.91 24.22
CA LEU A 213 23.84 -1.93 23.55
C LEU A 213 24.59 -2.77 22.50
N MET A 214 25.80 -2.37 22.10
CA MET A 214 26.62 -3.19 21.19
C MET A 214 27.18 -4.47 21.83
N GLN A 215 27.10 -4.63 23.15
CA GLN A 215 27.71 -5.77 23.84
C GLN A 215 26.82 -7.03 23.90
N THR A 216 25.60 -7.01 23.34
CA THR A 216 24.65 -8.14 23.47
C THR A 216 24.21 -8.82 22.16
N THR A 217 24.74 -8.46 21.00
CA THR A 217 24.41 -9.16 19.75
C THR A 217 25.66 -9.61 19.00
N PRO A 218 26.04 -10.89 19.06
CA PRO A 218 27.03 -11.44 18.13
C PRO A 218 26.46 -11.42 16.71
N ALA A 219 27.33 -11.08 15.75
CA ALA A 219 27.02 -10.96 14.34
C ALA A 219 26.43 -12.29 13.79
N PRO A 220 25.33 -12.26 13.01
CA PRO A 220 24.92 -13.42 12.25
C PRO A 220 25.83 -13.59 11.03
N VAL A 221 26.38 -14.80 10.91
CA VAL A 221 27.14 -15.32 9.76
C VAL A 221 26.21 -15.47 8.56
#